data_AF-A0A7S0IYX9-F1
#
_entry.id   AF-A0A7S0IYX9-F1
#
_cell.length_a   1.000
_cell.length_b   1.000
_cell.length_c   1.000
_cell.angle_alpha   90.00
_cell.angle_beta   90.00
_cell.angle_gamma   90.00
#
_symmetry.space_group_name_H-M   'P 1'
#
loop_
_entity.id
_entity.type
_entity.pdbx_description
1 polymer ?
#
loop_
_entity_poly.entity_id
_entity_poly.type
_entity_poly.pdbx_seq_one_letter_code
_entity_poly.pdbx_strand_id
1 'polypeptide(L)'
;PSPASPSPPRPHQRFASTITPRPCRLHVCVQLVSSLVFEQLEDGGFDTRIKGFGLNVLVSQVANSLLKEPRIGKALPTVARAMQGEVIAFASAAAEAMCADGMNVLVEGRAQTLSFIRTPHRFELTLSEPKLIGQRRAAQRLMAAVLKAFEQDAAAEPSAEAMHAALRAELKRMTSAV
;
A
#
# COMPACT_ATOMS: atom_id res chain seq x y z
N PRO A 1 39.93 38.40 -43.67
CA PRO A 1 39.39 37.47 -42.64
C PRO A 1 38.28 38.15 -41.84
N SER A 2 37.02 37.95 -42.27
CA SER A 2 35.83 38.50 -41.60
C SER A 2 35.49 37.73 -40.32
N PRO A 3 35.06 38.38 -39.23
CA PRO A 3 34.55 37.70 -38.05
C PRO A 3 33.11 37.21 -38.28
N ALA A 4 32.89 35.91 -38.05
CA ALA A 4 31.59 35.26 -38.15
C ALA A 4 30.64 35.74 -37.05
N SER A 5 29.40 36.06 -37.45
CA SER A 5 28.29 36.42 -36.57
C SER A 5 27.68 35.19 -35.87
N PRO A 6 27.19 35.31 -34.62
CA PRO A 6 26.55 34.20 -33.92
C PRO A 6 25.09 34.00 -34.38
N SER A 7 24.76 32.76 -34.74
CA SER A 7 23.42 32.33 -35.15
C SER A 7 22.41 32.32 -33.98
N PRO A 8 21.12 32.61 -34.22
CA PRO A 8 20.09 32.68 -33.16
C PRO A 8 19.68 31.29 -32.64
N PRO A 9 19.18 31.19 -31.38
CA PRO A 9 18.79 29.91 -30.79
C PRO A 9 17.45 29.42 -31.38
N ARG A 10 17.38 28.11 -31.64
CA ARG A 10 16.18 27.45 -32.18
C ARG A 10 15.07 27.38 -31.12
N PRO A 11 13.80 27.67 -31.46
CA PRO A 11 12.67 27.39 -30.60
C PRO A 11 12.35 25.89 -30.64
N HIS A 12 11.53 25.42 -29.69
CA HIS A 12 11.12 24.02 -29.44
C HIS A 12 11.94 23.26 -28.38
N GLN A 13 12.01 23.81 -27.17
CA GLN A 13 11.87 23.00 -25.95
C GLN A 13 10.53 23.32 -25.30
N ARG A 14 9.52 22.47 -25.52
CA ARG A 14 8.36 22.35 -24.62
C ARG A 14 7.92 20.88 -24.58
N PHE A 15 7.40 20.50 -23.42
CA PHE A 15 6.99 19.16 -22.98
C PHE A 15 8.03 18.30 -22.27
N ALA A 16 8.56 18.84 -21.18
CA ALA A 16 8.67 18.05 -19.95
C ALA A 16 7.79 18.72 -18.90
N SER A 17 6.52 18.32 -18.80
CA SER A 17 5.74 18.54 -17.58
C SER A 17 6.28 17.58 -16.53
N THR A 18 7.42 17.98 -15.95
CA THR A 18 8.06 17.29 -14.84
C THR A 18 7.09 17.37 -13.66
N ILE A 19 6.39 16.28 -13.38
CA ILE A 19 5.72 16.08 -12.10
C ILE A 19 6.84 15.92 -11.08
N THR A 20 7.39 17.03 -10.61
CA THR A 20 8.25 17.05 -9.43
C THR A 20 7.33 16.81 -8.22
N PRO A 21 7.52 15.72 -7.46
CA PRO A 21 6.81 15.57 -6.20
C PRO A 21 7.20 16.74 -5.31
N ARG A 22 6.22 17.54 -4.86
CA ARG A 22 6.46 18.70 -4.00
C ARG A 22 7.32 18.29 -2.79
N PRO A 23 8.42 19.02 -2.49
CA PRO A 23 9.44 18.61 -1.52
C PRO A 23 8.91 18.37 -0.11
N CYS A 24 7.83 19.05 0.29
CA CYS A 24 7.22 18.89 1.61
C CYS A 24 6.64 17.49 1.88
N ARG A 25 6.17 16.77 0.85
CA ARG A 25 5.58 15.43 1.04
C ARG A 25 6.62 14.37 1.35
N LEU A 26 7.78 14.42 0.69
CA LEU A 26 8.86 13.46 0.94
C LEU A 26 9.45 13.68 2.33
N HIS A 27 9.63 14.93 2.74
CA HIS A 27 10.23 15.28 4.02
C HIS A 27 9.43 14.73 5.21
N VAL A 28 8.09 14.86 5.17
CA VAL A 28 7.21 14.30 6.21
C VAL A 28 7.25 12.77 6.23
N CYS A 29 7.32 12.12 5.06
CA CYS A 29 7.41 10.67 4.97
C CYS A 29 8.71 10.14 5.59
N VAL A 30 9.84 10.80 5.31
CA VAL A 30 11.15 10.43 5.90
C VAL A 30 11.14 10.64 7.41
N GLN A 31 10.64 11.78 7.88
CA GLN A 31 10.49 12.04 9.33
C GLN A 31 9.62 10.99 10.02
N LEU A 32 8.58 10.49 9.34
CA LEU A 32 7.73 9.43 9.88
C LEU A 32 8.52 8.12 10.08
N VAL A 33 9.31 7.67 9.09
CA VAL A 33 10.12 6.44 9.24
C VAL A 33 11.14 6.59 10.35
N SER A 34 11.82 7.73 10.42
CA SER A 34 12.79 8.00 11.48
C SER A 34 12.16 8.05 12.88
N SER A 35 10.84 8.24 12.95
CA SER A 35 10.07 8.19 14.19
C SER A 35 9.61 6.76 14.56
N LEU A 36 9.81 5.77 13.70
CA LEU A 36 9.45 4.38 13.97
C LEU A 36 10.66 3.63 14.52
N VAL A 37 10.47 2.97 15.66
CA VAL A 37 11.49 2.13 16.30
C VAL A 37 10.90 0.74 16.49
N PHE A 38 11.54 -0.28 15.93
CA PHE A 38 11.22 -1.67 16.24
C PHE A 38 11.98 -2.09 17.49
N GLU A 39 11.28 -2.56 18.52
CA GLU A 39 11.88 -2.94 19.80
C GLU A 39 11.26 -4.21 20.37
N GLN A 40 12.07 -4.93 21.15
CA GLN A 40 11.60 -6.04 21.99
C GLN A 40 10.96 -5.45 23.26
N LEU A 41 9.78 -5.95 23.59
CA LEU A 41 9.02 -5.59 24.78
C LEU A 41 9.51 -6.42 25.99
N GLU A 42 9.18 -5.96 27.19
CA GLU A 42 9.58 -6.62 28.45
C GLU A 42 9.03 -8.05 28.61
N ASP A 43 7.94 -8.37 27.90
CA ASP A 43 7.32 -9.69 27.85
C ASP A 43 7.96 -10.65 26.83
N GLY A 44 9.02 -10.21 26.14
CA GLY A 44 9.68 -10.94 25.06
C GLY A 44 8.97 -10.81 23.70
N GLY A 45 7.88 -10.05 23.63
CA GLY A 45 7.21 -9.70 22.38
C GLY A 45 8.01 -8.68 21.55
N PHE A 46 7.62 -8.49 20.30
CA PHE A 46 8.18 -7.44 19.45
C PHE A 46 7.07 -6.49 19.00
N ASP A 47 7.34 -5.19 18.98
CA ASP A 47 6.40 -4.19 18.50
C ASP A 47 7.13 -3.01 17.85
N THR A 48 6.39 -2.24 17.05
CA THR A 48 6.85 -0.97 16.50
C THR A 48 6.34 0.17 17.38
N ARG A 49 7.25 0.96 17.92
CA ARG A 49 6.94 2.18 18.66
C ARG A 49 7.06 3.40 17.75
N ILE A 50 6.07 4.29 17.85
CA ILE A 50 6.08 5.59 17.20
C ILE A 50 6.59 6.62 18.21
N LYS A 51 7.84 7.08 18.05
CA LYS A 51 8.49 8.17 18.81
C LYS A 51 8.68 9.38 17.91
N GLY A 52 7.71 10.27 17.87
CA GLY A 52 7.77 11.47 17.03
C GLY A 52 6.48 12.26 17.05
N PHE A 53 6.51 13.50 16.57
CA PHE A 53 5.31 14.38 16.49
C PHE A 53 4.61 14.60 17.85
N GLY A 54 5.34 14.51 18.96
CA GLY A 54 4.77 14.60 20.32
C GLY A 54 4.06 13.33 20.79
N LEU A 55 4.17 12.23 20.04
CA LEU A 55 3.58 10.93 20.37
C LEU A 55 4.67 9.93 20.76
N ASN A 56 4.34 9.10 21.75
CA ASN A 56 5.12 7.93 22.16
C ASN A 56 4.15 6.78 22.43
N VAL A 57 3.78 6.07 21.36
CA VAL A 57 2.75 5.02 21.39
C VAL A 57 3.21 3.78 20.65
N LEU A 58 2.73 2.62 21.08
CA LEU A 58 2.95 1.36 20.38
C LEU A 58 1.96 1.23 19.22
N VAL A 59 2.41 0.67 18.09
CA VAL A 59 1.54 0.43 16.93
C VAL A 59 0.41 -0.51 17.32
N SER A 60 0.65 -1.55 18.13
CA SER A 60 -0.39 -2.45 18.64
C SER A 60 -1.57 -1.73 19.32
N GLN A 61 -1.30 -0.63 20.03
CA GLN A 61 -2.30 0.16 20.75
C GLN A 61 -3.18 1.00 19.81
N VAL A 62 -2.64 1.43 18.66
CA VAL A 62 -3.31 2.35 17.73
C VAL A 62 -3.71 1.71 16.40
N ALA A 63 -3.25 0.50 16.09
CA ALA A 63 -3.46 -0.16 14.79
C ALA A 63 -4.93 -0.38 14.45
N ASN A 64 -5.80 -0.51 15.46
CA ASN A 64 -7.24 -0.71 15.31
C ASN A 64 -8.06 0.59 15.38
N SER A 65 -7.40 1.75 15.37
CA SER A 65 -8.04 3.06 15.51
C SER A 65 -8.37 3.71 14.15
N LEU A 66 -8.33 5.05 14.10
CA LEU A 66 -8.48 5.90 12.91
C LEU A 66 -7.59 5.44 11.73
N LEU A 67 -6.48 4.74 11.99
CA LEU A 67 -5.60 4.15 10.98
C LEU A 67 -6.30 3.20 9.99
N LYS A 68 -7.45 2.63 10.35
CA LYS A 68 -8.25 1.75 9.49
C LYS A 68 -9.31 2.49 8.66
N GLU A 69 -9.45 3.80 8.82
CA GLU A 69 -10.50 4.53 8.12
C GLU A 69 -10.29 4.54 6.59
N PRO A 70 -11.36 4.49 5.79
CA PRO A 70 -11.28 4.45 4.33
C PRO A 70 -10.49 5.62 3.71
N ARG A 71 -10.46 6.79 4.38
CA ARG A 71 -9.69 7.96 3.92
C ARG A 71 -8.18 7.71 3.95
N ILE A 72 -7.69 6.99 4.94
CA ILE A 72 -6.27 6.61 5.06
C ILE A 72 -5.97 5.50 4.05
N GLY A 73 -6.90 4.57 3.87
CA GLY A 73 -6.81 3.51 2.86
C GLY A 73 -6.56 4.04 1.43
N LYS A 74 -7.16 5.18 1.07
CA LYS A 74 -6.95 5.83 -0.24
C LYS A 74 -5.57 6.46 -0.39
N ALA A 75 -4.91 6.84 0.72
CA ALA A 75 -3.58 7.44 0.71
C ALA A 75 -2.45 6.38 0.69
N LEU A 76 -2.73 5.14 1.14
CA LEU A 76 -1.77 4.04 1.21
C LEU A 76 -0.95 3.85 -0.07
N PRO A 77 -1.52 3.82 -1.29
CA PRO A 77 -0.72 3.60 -2.50
C PRO A 77 0.28 4.74 -2.78
N THR A 78 -0.07 5.97 -2.39
CA THR A 78 0.78 7.15 -2.59
C THR A 78 1.96 7.13 -1.61
N VAL A 79 1.68 6.82 -0.35
CA VAL A 79 2.68 6.69 0.71
C VAL A 79 3.59 5.50 0.41
N ALA A 80 3.03 4.34 0.05
CA ALA A 80 3.79 3.16 -0.33
C ALA A 80 4.74 3.44 -1.50
N ARG A 81 4.32 4.16 -2.53
CA ARG A 81 5.21 4.56 -3.64
C ARG A 81 6.38 5.43 -3.18
N ALA A 82 6.13 6.36 -2.26
CA ALA A 82 7.15 7.28 -1.78
C ALA A 82 8.12 6.63 -0.78
N MET A 83 7.69 5.57 -0.07
CA MET A 83 8.39 5.01 1.08
C MET A 83 8.79 3.55 0.91
N GLN A 84 8.59 2.95 -0.26
CA GLN A 84 8.77 1.52 -0.46
C GLN A 84 10.15 1.02 0.00
N GLY A 85 11.21 1.75 -0.34
CA GLY A 85 12.58 1.42 0.08
C GLY A 85 12.77 1.45 1.59
N GLU A 86 12.29 2.50 2.25
CA GLU A 86 12.36 2.65 3.70
C GLU A 86 11.58 1.55 4.44
N VAL A 87 10.40 1.20 3.93
CA VAL A 87 9.59 0.11 4.50
C VAL A 87 10.29 -1.24 4.35
N ILE A 88 10.95 -1.49 3.21
CA ILE A 88 11.74 -2.71 3.01
C ILE A 88 12.93 -2.76 3.95
N ALA A 89 13.66 -1.64 4.11
CA ALA A 89 14.79 -1.56 5.02
C ALA A 89 14.35 -1.80 6.48
N PHE A 90 13.26 -1.15 6.90
CA PHE A 90 12.67 -1.33 8.22
C PHE A 90 12.24 -2.78 8.48
N ALA A 91 11.52 -3.40 7.53
CA ALA A 91 11.09 -4.79 7.66
C ALA A 91 12.26 -5.78 7.69
N SER A 92 13.33 -5.51 6.93
CA SER A 92 14.54 -6.34 6.93
C SER A 92 15.25 -6.25 8.29
N ALA A 93 15.43 -5.04 8.82
CA ALA A 93 16.04 -4.82 10.14
C ALA A 93 15.22 -5.47 11.28
N ALA A 94 13.89 -5.39 11.21
CA ALA A 94 13.01 -6.04 12.16
C ALA A 94 13.15 -7.57 12.13
N ALA A 95 13.19 -8.17 10.93
CA ALA A 95 13.40 -9.60 10.77
C ALA A 95 14.77 -10.04 11.29
N GLU A 96 15.84 -9.27 11.04
CA GLU A 96 17.18 -9.54 11.56
C GLU A 96 17.21 -9.49 13.09
N ALA A 97 16.55 -8.51 13.71
CA ALA A 97 16.46 -8.39 15.17
C ALA A 97 15.74 -9.60 15.80
N MET A 98 14.63 -10.05 15.21
CA MET A 98 13.92 -11.24 15.67
C MET A 98 14.74 -12.53 15.47
N CYS A 99 15.45 -12.65 14.35
CA CYS A 99 16.35 -13.78 14.11
C CYS A 99 17.51 -13.83 15.11
N ALA A 100 18.06 -12.66 15.49
CA ALA A 100 19.11 -12.57 16.50
C ALA A 100 18.64 -13.00 17.90
N ASP A 101 17.35 -12.86 18.19
CA ASP A 101 16.68 -13.36 19.41
C ASP A 101 16.34 -14.86 19.31
N GLY A 102 16.74 -15.54 18.23
CA GLY A 102 16.55 -16.98 18.03
C GLY A 102 15.22 -17.37 17.39
N MET A 103 14.46 -16.41 16.83
CA MET A 103 13.21 -16.70 16.14
C MET A 103 13.42 -17.11 14.67
N ASN A 104 12.57 -18.04 14.19
CA ASN A 104 12.43 -18.28 12.76
C ASN A 104 11.41 -17.29 12.17
N VAL A 105 11.86 -16.38 11.31
CA VAL A 105 11.01 -15.33 10.74
C VAL A 105 10.57 -15.68 9.31
N LEU A 106 9.27 -15.68 9.07
CA LEU A 106 8.68 -15.79 7.73
C LEU A 106 8.14 -14.44 7.26
N VAL A 107 8.64 -13.93 6.13
CA VAL A 107 8.16 -12.68 5.53
C VAL A 107 7.34 -12.99 4.28
N GLU A 108 6.03 -12.71 4.33
CA GLU A 108 5.10 -12.90 3.21
C GLU A 108 4.81 -11.58 2.49
N GLY A 109 4.66 -11.63 1.18
CA GLY A 109 4.34 -10.46 0.38
C GLY A 109 4.40 -10.69 -1.12
N ARG A 110 4.21 -9.62 -1.88
CA ARG A 110 4.35 -9.66 -3.34
C ARG A 110 5.82 -9.87 -3.70
N ALA A 111 6.09 -10.76 -4.66
CA ALA A 111 7.45 -11.06 -5.13
C ALA A 111 8.25 -9.79 -5.43
N GLN A 112 7.65 -8.83 -6.15
CA GLN A 112 8.24 -7.54 -6.51
C GLN A 112 8.78 -6.73 -5.31
N THR A 113 8.13 -6.81 -4.14
CA THR A 113 8.60 -6.14 -2.92
C THR A 113 9.63 -7.00 -2.20
N LEU A 114 9.38 -8.30 -2.09
CA LEU A 114 10.26 -9.21 -1.35
C LEU A 114 11.61 -9.41 -2.02
N SER A 115 11.74 -9.22 -3.35
CA SER A 115 13.01 -9.35 -4.07
C SER A 115 14.12 -8.44 -3.54
N PHE A 116 13.77 -7.37 -2.81
CA PHE A 116 14.72 -6.45 -2.21
C PHE A 116 15.21 -6.88 -0.82
N ILE A 117 14.57 -7.87 -0.20
CA ILE A 117 15.02 -8.46 1.08
C ILE A 117 16.03 -9.57 0.75
N ARG A 118 17.26 -9.42 1.25
CA ARG A 118 18.33 -10.39 1.05
C ARG A 118 18.11 -11.59 1.97
N THR A 119 17.92 -12.76 1.39
CA THR A 119 17.82 -14.03 2.12
C THR A 119 18.24 -15.18 1.20
N PRO A 120 18.97 -16.18 1.71
CA PRO A 120 19.25 -17.41 0.97
C PRO A 120 18.02 -18.32 0.88
N HIS A 121 16.98 -18.09 1.68
CA HIS A 121 15.78 -18.92 1.75
C HIS A 121 14.60 -18.18 1.13
N ARG A 122 14.21 -18.56 -0.09
CA ARG A 122 13.08 -17.97 -0.81
C ARG A 122 12.19 -19.05 -1.41
N PHE A 123 10.91 -18.93 -1.11
CA PHE A 123 9.86 -19.79 -1.66
C PHE A 123 8.85 -18.89 -2.36
N GLU A 124 8.36 -19.32 -3.52
CA GLU A 124 7.36 -18.60 -4.29
C GLU A 124 6.17 -19.51 -4.56
N LEU A 125 4.99 -19.07 -4.12
CA LEU A 125 3.75 -19.74 -4.45
C LEU A 125 3.31 -19.30 -5.86
N THR A 126 3.50 -20.18 -6.83
CA THR A 126 3.01 -19.96 -8.20
C THR A 126 1.71 -20.73 -8.41
N LEU A 127 0.64 -20.04 -8.79
CA LEU A 127 -0.60 -20.69 -9.23
C LEU A 127 -0.47 -21.06 -10.71
N SER A 128 -0.96 -22.24 -11.08
CA SER A 128 -1.02 -22.68 -12.48
C SER A 128 -1.81 -21.71 -13.36
N GLU A 129 -2.82 -21.05 -12.80
CA GLU A 129 -3.66 -20.07 -13.49
C GLU A 129 -3.75 -18.73 -12.73
N PRO A 130 -2.97 -17.71 -13.12
CA PRO A 130 -2.98 -16.39 -12.49
C PRO A 130 -4.35 -15.68 -12.55
N LYS A 131 -5.20 -16.04 -13.52
CA LYS A 131 -6.55 -15.48 -13.71
C LYS A 131 -7.45 -15.73 -12.50
N LEU A 132 -7.22 -16.80 -11.74
CA LEU A 132 -8.01 -17.15 -10.55
C LEU A 132 -7.95 -16.05 -9.47
N ILE A 133 -6.82 -15.37 -9.32
CA ILE A 133 -6.67 -14.24 -8.38
C ILE A 133 -7.53 -13.06 -8.83
N GLY A 134 -7.50 -12.75 -10.12
CA GLY A 134 -8.31 -11.69 -10.72
C GLY A 134 -9.81 -11.96 -10.58
N GLN A 135 -10.22 -13.19 -10.86
CA GLN A 135 -11.61 -13.64 -10.73
C GLN A 135 -12.10 -13.58 -9.28
N ARG A 136 -11.31 -14.09 -8.33
CA ARG A 136 -11.66 -14.00 -6.89
C ARG A 136 -11.82 -12.55 -6.45
N ARG A 137 -10.89 -11.67 -6.85
CA ARG A 137 -10.97 -10.25 -6.48
C ARG A 137 -12.18 -9.57 -7.13
N ALA A 138 -12.52 -9.91 -8.37
CA ALA A 138 -13.71 -9.42 -9.05
C ALA A 138 -14.99 -9.85 -8.30
N ALA A 139 -15.11 -11.13 -7.95
CA ALA A 139 -16.23 -11.66 -7.17
C ALA A 139 -16.34 -10.99 -5.79
N GLN A 140 -15.23 -10.83 -5.07
CA GLN A 140 -15.22 -10.13 -3.78
C GLN A 140 -15.69 -8.68 -3.89
N ARG A 141 -15.24 -7.96 -4.93
CA ARG A 141 -15.63 -6.56 -5.16
C ARG A 141 -17.10 -6.43 -5.54
N LEU A 142 -17.59 -7.34 -6.38
CA LEU A 142 -19.00 -7.42 -6.77
C LEU A 142 -19.88 -7.61 -5.53
N MET A 143 -19.59 -8.64 -4.72
CA MET A 143 -20.38 -8.94 -3.53
C MET A 143 -20.30 -7.83 -2.47
N ALA A 144 -19.13 -7.24 -2.27
CA ALA A 144 -18.99 -6.11 -1.35
C ALA A 144 -19.80 -4.87 -1.78
N ALA A 145 -19.89 -4.60 -3.09
CA ALA A 145 -20.70 -3.50 -3.61
C ALA A 145 -22.19 -3.76 -3.45
N VAL A 146 -22.63 -5.00 -3.70
CA VAL A 146 -24.02 -5.43 -3.51
C VAL A 146 -24.42 -5.36 -2.04
N LEU A 147 -23.61 -5.92 -1.13
CA LEU A 147 -23.87 -5.88 0.32
C LEU A 147 -23.99 -4.44 0.83
N LYS A 148 -23.12 -3.54 0.36
CA LYS A 148 -23.17 -2.13 0.75
C LYS A 148 -24.46 -1.42 0.31
N ALA A 149 -25.08 -1.85 -0.79
CA ALA A 149 -26.38 -1.32 -1.20
C ALA A 149 -27.49 -1.71 -0.23
N PHE A 150 -27.38 -2.87 0.43
CA PHE A 150 -28.35 -3.36 1.41
C PHE A 150 -28.07 -2.90 2.85
N GLU A 151 -26.84 -2.50 3.19
CA GLU A 151 -26.50 -1.90 4.49
C GLU A 151 -27.25 -0.57 4.76
N GLN A 152 -27.69 0.13 3.72
CA GLN A 152 -28.46 1.37 3.85
C GLN A 152 -29.94 1.14 4.17
N ASP A 153 -30.45 -0.07 3.91
CA ASP A 153 -31.85 -0.48 4.06
C ASP A 153 -31.99 -1.58 5.15
N ALA A 154 -31.36 -1.37 6.30
CA ALA A 154 -31.13 -2.35 7.37
C ALA A 154 -32.39 -2.91 8.10
N ALA A 155 -33.59 -2.80 7.51
CA ALA A 155 -34.85 -3.17 8.15
C ALA A 155 -35.35 -4.60 7.83
N ALA A 156 -34.81 -5.30 6.82
CA ALA A 156 -35.21 -6.66 6.49
C ALA A 156 -34.11 -7.44 5.75
N GLU A 157 -34.04 -8.76 5.94
CA GLU A 157 -33.20 -9.61 5.09
C GLU A 157 -33.65 -9.48 3.63
N PRO A 158 -32.74 -9.17 2.70
CA PRO A 158 -33.10 -9.02 1.30
C PRO A 158 -33.55 -10.35 0.70
N SER A 159 -34.68 -10.34 -0.01
CA SER A 159 -35.16 -11.53 -0.73
C SER A 159 -34.15 -11.96 -1.80
N ALA A 160 -34.17 -13.25 -2.15
CA ALA A 160 -33.30 -13.79 -3.21
C ALA A 160 -33.47 -13.04 -4.55
N GLU A 161 -34.68 -12.57 -4.85
CA GLU A 161 -34.97 -11.77 -6.05
C GLU A 161 -34.32 -10.39 -6.01
N ALA A 162 -34.39 -9.70 -4.86
CA ALA A 162 -33.73 -8.42 -4.66
C ALA A 162 -32.20 -8.55 -4.78
N MET A 163 -31.64 -9.62 -4.20
CA MET A 163 -30.21 -9.93 -4.30
C MET A 163 -29.79 -10.19 -5.76
N HIS A 164 -30.56 -11.00 -6.50
CA HIS A 164 -30.31 -11.27 -7.92
C HIS A 164 -30.42 -10.02 -8.81
N ALA A 165 -31.36 -9.12 -8.51
CA ALA A 165 -31.54 -7.86 -9.22
C ALA A 165 -30.34 -6.92 -8.97
N ALA A 166 -29.92 -6.78 -7.71
CA ALA A 166 -28.75 -5.97 -7.33
C ALA A 166 -27.46 -6.51 -7.96
N LEU A 167 -27.27 -7.83 -7.97
CA LEU A 167 -26.11 -8.46 -8.61
C LEU A 167 -26.08 -8.17 -10.13
N ARG A 168 -27.22 -8.27 -10.81
CA ARG A 168 -27.33 -7.94 -12.25
C ARG A 168 -27.03 -6.47 -12.53
N ALA A 169 -27.56 -5.56 -11.70
CA ALA A 169 -27.32 -4.13 -11.84
C ALA A 169 -25.83 -3.80 -11.68
N GLU A 170 -25.18 -4.38 -10.66
CA GLU A 170 -23.76 -4.15 -10.39
C GLU A 170 -22.86 -4.78 -11.47
N LEU A 171 -23.18 -5.98 -11.95
CA LEU A 171 -22.47 -6.60 -13.08
C LEU A 171 -22.53 -5.68 -14.31
N LYS A 172 -23.71 -5.17 -14.65
CA LYS A 172 -23.89 -4.25 -15.78
C LYS A 172 -23.03 -3.00 -15.62
N ARG A 173 -23.03 -2.41 -14.41
CA ARG A 173 -22.22 -1.23 -14.06
C ARG A 173 -20.71 -1.50 -14.23
N MET A 174 -20.23 -2.63 -13.72
CA MET A 174 -18.82 -3.02 -13.82
C MET A 174 -18.38 -3.30 -15.26
N THR A 175 -19.25 -3.88 -16.10
CA THR A 175 -18.96 -4.09 -17.53
C THR A 175 -19.00 -2.83 -18.37
N SER A 176 -19.79 -1.81 -17.98
CA SER A 176 -19.87 -0.53 -18.69
C SER A 176 -18.76 0.47 -18.32
N ALA A 177 -17.97 0.18 -17.28
CA ALA A 177 -16.89 1.04 -16.77
C ALA A 177 -15.49 0.61 -17.26
N VAL A 178 -15.43 -0.41 -18.12
CA VAL A 178 -14.23 -0.91 -18.81
C VAL A 178 -14.28 -0.43 -20.26
#